data_AF-A0A087SCU7-F1
#
_entry.id   AF-A0A087SCU7-F1
#
_cell.length_a   1.000
_cell.length_b   1.000
_cell.length_c   1.000
_cell.angle_alpha   90.00
_cell.angle_beta   90.00
_cell.angle_gamma   90.00
#
_symmetry.space_group_name_H-M   'P 1'
#
loop_
_entity.id
_entity.type
_entity.pdbx_description
1 polymer ?
#
loop_
_entity_poly.entity_id
_entity_poly.type
_entity_poly.pdbx_seq_one_letter_code
_entity_poly.pdbx_strand_id
1 'polypeptide(L)'
;MQRCAQRLAHQASRFSAPVIRGRSLSRESFLVSNPYDGARSFTTPTLVCHARATKEKGSVPVDSADAKASALDHVMKEINSRFGKNSIMLLGDNKFGEVRTTPSGALTLDIALGGGYPVGRIVEILGPEASGKTTLALHAMAEVQKRGGAVALIDAEHAFDPLFAKPDSGEMALEVADSLMRSGAVDMVAVDSVAALVPRAELEGEIGQTQIGSQARLMSSALRKIAGNASRHACTLLFINQIRHKVGVIFGSPETTSGGMALKYYASVRLEVRPKEKIMADGEQAGIKIKAKCTKNKVAPPYRIAEFDIMFGSGINGAGCVLDAAEKVGVVIRRGAYYYLGEERLGQGREKTLETLAERPELLSHLEEETRQVLTKGGHAVGDAFGEASSSEEEPEFLSEADEGEAEAGGLDAEAVQP
;
A
#
# COMPACT_ATOMS: atom_id res chain seq x y z
N MET A 1 4.03 18.49 14.72
CA MET A 1 4.43 17.19 14.14
C MET A 1 5.67 16.60 14.81
N GLN A 2 6.81 17.31 14.88
CA GLN A 2 8.03 16.82 15.56
C GLN A 2 7.84 16.39 17.03
N ARG A 3 7.04 17.13 17.82
CA ARG A 3 6.75 16.75 19.23
C ARG A 3 5.93 15.46 19.38
N CYS A 4 5.09 15.13 18.39
CA CYS A 4 4.30 13.90 18.37
C CYS A 4 5.18 12.71 17.99
N ALA A 5 6.02 12.87 16.97
CA ALA A 5 7.02 11.89 16.56
C ALA A 5 8.03 11.60 17.68
N GLN A 6 8.52 12.64 18.38
CA GLN A 6 9.41 12.48 19.53
C GLN A 6 8.73 11.77 20.69
N ARG A 7 7.47 12.07 21.03
CA ARG A 7 6.74 11.36 22.10
C ARG A 7 6.44 9.90 21.75
N LEU A 8 6.06 9.61 20.50
CA LEU A 8 5.87 8.25 20.01
C LEU A 8 7.18 7.47 20.00
N ALA A 9 8.28 8.09 19.55
CA ALA A 9 9.63 7.51 19.65
C ALA A 9 10.07 7.28 21.11
N HIS A 10 9.67 8.16 22.03
CA HIS A 10 10.01 8.04 23.46
C HIS A 10 9.15 7.00 24.22
N GLN A 11 7.92 6.74 23.75
CA GLN A 11 7.10 5.60 24.21
C GLN A 11 7.61 4.29 23.61
N ALA A 12 8.07 4.30 22.35
CA ALA A 12 8.69 3.14 21.70
C ALA A 12 10.07 2.78 22.27
N SER A 13 10.86 3.76 22.75
CA SER A 13 12.20 3.52 23.34
C SER A 13 12.18 2.79 24.68
N ARG A 14 11.01 2.57 25.30
CA ARG A 14 10.86 1.70 26.47
C ARG A 14 10.84 0.21 26.13
N PHE A 15 10.72 -0.15 24.86
CA PHE A 15 10.79 -1.53 24.37
C PHE A 15 11.95 -1.63 23.38
N SER A 16 13.12 -1.98 23.92
CA SER A 16 14.38 -2.09 23.17
C SER A 16 14.36 -3.29 22.22
N ALA A 17 14.28 -3.03 20.92
CA ALA A 17 14.84 -3.89 19.86
C ALA A 17 15.99 -3.13 19.16
N PRO A 18 17.05 -3.80 18.71
CA PRO A 18 18.30 -3.14 18.33
C PRO A 18 18.15 -2.33 17.04
N VAL A 19 18.49 -1.04 17.11
CA VAL A 19 18.75 -0.19 15.93
C VAL A 19 20.05 -0.67 15.28
N ILE A 20 19.95 -1.34 14.14
CA ILE A 20 21.12 -1.81 13.38
C ILE A 20 21.80 -0.59 12.76
N ARG A 21 22.94 -0.19 13.34
CA ARG A 21 23.86 0.82 12.79
C ARG A 21 24.74 0.18 11.72
N GLY A 22 24.82 0.79 10.54
CA GLY A 22 25.66 0.32 9.45
C GLY A 22 27.14 0.28 9.85
N ARG A 23 27.76 -0.90 9.70
CA ARG A 23 29.22 -1.04 9.61
C ARG A 23 29.58 -1.42 8.19
N SER A 24 30.42 -0.60 7.58
CA SER A 24 31.15 -0.91 6.36
C SER A 24 32.03 -2.13 6.59
N LEU A 25 31.93 -3.13 5.72
CA LEU A 25 32.91 -4.21 5.64
C LEU A 25 33.50 -4.27 4.24
N SER A 26 34.83 -4.24 4.25
CA SER A 26 35.77 -4.18 3.15
C SER A 26 35.79 -5.44 2.30
N ARG A 27 36.24 -5.25 1.06
CA ARG A 27 36.64 -6.25 0.07
C ARG A 27 37.42 -7.41 0.68
N GLU A 28 37.04 -8.64 0.35
CA GLU A 28 38.01 -9.72 0.13
C GLU A 28 37.46 -10.77 -0.86
N SER A 29 38.38 -11.19 -1.71
CA SER A 29 38.25 -12.01 -2.90
C SER A 29 38.16 -13.51 -2.62
N PHE A 30 37.32 -14.24 -3.36
CA PHE A 30 37.45 -15.69 -3.48
C PHE A 30 37.33 -16.12 -4.95
N LEU A 31 38.49 -16.49 -5.52
CA LEU A 31 38.68 -17.21 -6.77
C LEU A 31 38.46 -18.71 -6.52
N VAL A 32 37.65 -19.39 -7.34
CA VAL A 32 37.86 -20.81 -7.65
C VAL A 32 37.54 -21.07 -9.13
N SER A 33 38.43 -21.84 -9.73
CA SER A 33 38.75 -22.03 -11.14
C SER A 33 37.85 -22.99 -11.92
N ASN A 34 37.73 -22.67 -13.21
CA ASN A 34 37.18 -23.44 -14.32
C ASN A 34 38.12 -24.60 -14.73
N PRO A 35 37.62 -25.81 -15.04
CA PRO A 35 38.37 -26.82 -15.76
C PRO A 35 37.72 -27.16 -17.11
N TYR A 36 38.24 -26.57 -18.19
CA TYR A 36 38.07 -27.06 -19.56
C TYR A 36 39.44 -27.40 -20.11
N ASP A 37 39.76 -28.68 -20.21
CA ASP A 37 40.67 -29.19 -21.25
C ASP A 37 40.38 -30.68 -21.50
N GLY A 38 40.42 -31.09 -22.76
CA GLY A 38 40.19 -32.49 -23.16
C GLY A 38 39.51 -32.68 -24.50
N ALA A 39 40.18 -32.28 -25.59
CA ALA A 39 39.81 -32.58 -26.96
C ALA A 39 39.72 -34.10 -27.24
N ARG A 40 38.64 -34.56 -27.90
CA ARG A 40 38.64 -35.73 -28.80
C ARG A 40 37.66 -35.54 -29.97
N SER A 41 38.24 -35.58 -31.16
CA SER A 41 37.61 -35.73 -32.47
C SER A 41 36.73 -36.98 -32.55
N PHE A 42 35.52 -36.91 -33.12
CA PHE A 42 34.99 -37.98 -33.97
C PHE A 42 33.90 -37.45 -34.92
N THR A 43 34.16 -37.75 -36.18
CA THR A 43 33.36 -37.67 -37.40
C THR A 43 31.84 -37.71 -37.28
N THR A 44 31.19 -36.83 -38.03
CA THR A 44 29.78 -36.84 -38.42
C THR A 44 29.32 -38.19 -39.00
N PRO A 45 28.22 -38.78 -38.50
CA PRO A 45 27.40 -39.67 -39.30
C PRO A 45 26.18 -38.91 -39.84
N THR A 46 26.14 -38.80 -41.16
CA THR A 46 24.96 -38.46 -41.96
C THR A 46 23.86 -39.47 -41.64
N LEU A 47 22.81 -39.04 -40.93
CA LEU A 47 21.65 -39.88 -40.65
C LEU A 47 20.66 -39.75 -41.81
N VAL A 48 20.79 -40.70 -42.74
CA VAL A 48 19.78 -40.99 -43.77
C VAL A 48 18.56 -41.58 -43.06
N CYS A 49 17.50 -40.79 -42.90
CA CYS A 49 16.21 -41.29 -42.42
C CYS A 49 15.55 -42.13 -43.52
N HIS A 50 15.69 -43.45 -43.45
CA HIS A 50 14.77 -44.38 -44.09
C HIS A 50 13.39 -44.24 -43.46
N ALA A 51 12.41 -43.84 -44.26
CA ALA A 51 11.00 -43.85 -43.92
C ALA A 51 10.56 -45.28 -43.58
N ARG A 52 10.45 -45.58 -42.28
CA ARG A 52 9.74 -46.75 -41.77
C ARG A 52 8.40 -46.27 -41.23
N ALA A 53 7.35 -46.50 -42.03
CA ALA A 53 5.98 -46.34 -41.63
C ALA A 53 5.72 -47.16 -40.35
N THR A 54 5.59 -46.47 -39.23
CA THR A 54 5.04 -47.02 -38.00
C THR A 54 3.65 -46.42 -37.83
N LYS A 55 2.66 -47.31 -37.86
CA LYS A 55 1.23 -47.08 -37.62
C LYS A 55 0.97 -45.90 -36.68
N GLU A 56 0.31 -44.87 -37.21
CA GLU A 56 -0.47 -43.92 -36.41
C GLU A 56 -1.43 -44.73 -35.54
N LYS A 57 -1.19 -44.75 -34.23
CA LYS A 57 -2.23 -45.06 -33.25
C LYS A 57 -2.96 -43.77 -32.97
N GLY A 58 -4.23 -43.77 -33.33
CA GLY A 58 -5.13 -42.63 -33.28
C GLY A 58 -5.13 -41.90 -31.94
N SER A 59 -5.44 -40.62 -32.05
CA SER A 59 -5.86 -39.73 -30.96
C SER A 59 -6.91 -40.43 -30.10
N VAL A 60 -6.53 -40.73 -28.85
CA VAL A 60 -7.49 -41.17 -27.84
C VAL A 60 -8.23 -39.92 -27.36
N PRO A 61 -9.58 -39.87 -27.39
CA PRO A 61 -10.32 -38.80 -26.73
C PRO A 61 -10.14 -38.99 -25.22
N VAL A 62 -9.44 -38.06 -24.57
CA VAL A 62 -9.20 -38.10 -23.12
C VAL A 62 -10.46 -37.57 -22.41
N ASP A 63 -11.47 -38.42 -22.29
CA ASP A 63 -12.71 -38.15 -21.53
C ASP A 63 -12.78 -39.00 -20.25
N SER A 64 -11.77 -38.86 -19.40
CA SER A 64 -11.94 -39.12 -17.97
C SER A 64 -11.37 -37.95 -17.17
N ALA A 65 -12.19 -37.40 -16.27
CA ALA A 65 -11.78 -36.31 -15.38
C ALA A 65 -10.52 -36.68 -14.57
N ASP A 66 -10.38 -37.97 -14.25
CA ASP A 66 -9.24 -38.52 -13.51
C ASP A 66 -7.92 -38.50 -14.29
N ALA A 67 -7.95 -38.76 -15.60
CA ALA A 67 -6.75 -38.68 -16.43
C ALA A 67 -6.28 -37.22 -16.60
N LYS A 68 -7.23 -36.28 -16.70
CA LYS A 68 -6.93 -34.83 -16.72
C LYS A 68 -6.36 -34.36 -15.38
N ALA A 69 -6.93 -34.81 -14.25
CA ALA A 69 -6.43 -34.50 -12.92
C ALA A 69 -5.01 -35.06 -12.67
N SER A 70 -4.77 -36.32 -13.04
CA SER A 70 -3.45 -36.95 -12.96
C SER A 70 -2.40 -36.22 -13.82
N ALA A 71 -2.74 -35.89 -15.07
CA ALA A 71 -1.84 -35.14 -15.94
C ALA A 71 -1.54 -33.75 -15.37
N LEU A 72 -2.56 -33.08 -14.82
CA LEU A 72 -2.40 -31.78 -14.16
C LEU A 72 -1.46 -31.90 -12.95
N ASP A 73 -1.64 -32.89 -12.09
CA ASP A 73 -0.79 -33.11 -10.92
C ASP A 73 0.68 -33.37 -11.29
N HIS A 74 0.93 -34.11 -12.36
CA HIS A 74 2.29 -34.33 -12.86
C HIS A 74 2.93 -33.03 -13.35
N VAL A 75 2.19 -32.22 -14.12
CA VAL A 75 2.66 -30.90 -14.59
C VAL A 75 2.90 -29.96 -13.40
N MET A 76 1.99 -29.94 -12.42
CA MET A 76 2.13 -29.15 -11.19
C MET A 76 3.38 -29.55 -10.39
N LYS A 77 3.68 -30.85 -10.28
CA LYS A 77 4.89 -31.35 -9.60
C LYS A 77 6.16 -30.97 -10.36
N GLU A 78 6.14 -31.05 -11.69
CA GLU A 78 7.27 -30.66 -12.52
C GLU A 78 7.56 -29.15 -12.41
N ILE A 79 6.53 -28.32 -12.51
CA ILE A 79 6.65 -26.86 -12.34
C ILE A 79 7.18 -26.54 -10.95
N ASN A 80 6.62 -27.13 -9.89
CA ASN A 80 7.10 -26.91 -8.53
C ASN A 80 8.54 -27.41 -8.30
N SER A 81 8.98 -28.46 -9.00
CA SER A 81 10.37 -28.91 -8.95
C SER A 81 11.33 -27.95 -9.66
N ARG A 82 10.90 -27.32 -10.77
CA ARG A 82 11.74 -26.41 -11.56
C ARG A 82 11.79 -24.99 -11.00
N PHE A 83 10.66 -24.46 -10.53
CA PHE A 83 10.51 -23.06 -10.12
C PHE A 83 10.43 -22.86 -8.59
N GLY A 84 10.53 -23.95 -7.83
CA GLY A 84 10.46 -23.95 -6.37
C GLY A 84 9.08 -24.34 -5.83
N LYS A 85 9.07 -24.82 -4.58
CA LYS A 85 7.84 -25.21 -3.88
C LYS A 85 6.87 -24.02 -3.83
N ASN A 86 5.60 -24.27 -4.13
CA ASN A 86 4.52 -23.28 -4.14
C ASN A 86 4.61 -22.25 -5.29
N SER A 87 5.30 -22.58 -6.38
CA SER A 87 5.32 -21.73 -7.58
C SER A 87 3.99 -21.75 -8.34
N ILE A 88 3.26 -22.86 -8.26
CA ILE A 88 1.91 -23.00 -8.79
C ILE A 88 1.03 -23.79 -7.81
N MET A 89 -0.19 -23.31 -7.59
CA MET A 89 -1.18 -23.88 -6.69
C MET A 89 -2.57 -23.80 -7.30
N LEU A 90 -3.43 -24.75 -6.95
CA LEU A 90 -4.85 -24.64 -7.26
C LEU A 90 -5.50 -23.62 -6.32
N LEU A 91 -6.31 -22.72 -6.89
CA LEU A 91 -6.96 -21.62 -6.16
C LEU A 91 -7.90 -22.11 -5.03
N GLY A 92 -8.38 -23.36 -5.09
CA GLY A 92 -9.27 -23.97 -4.11
C GLY A 92 -8.57 -24.66 -2.92
N ASP A 93 -7.25 -24.85 -2.97
CA ASP A 93 -6.49 -25.36 -1.83
C ASP A 93 -6.22 -24.20 -0.85
N ASN A 94 -7.21 -23.98 0.03
CA ASN A 94 -7.38 -22.87 0.99
C ASN A 94 -6.27 -22.65 2.04
N LYS A 95 -4.98 -22.63 1.67
CA LYS A 95 -3.87 -22.38 2.62
C LYS A 95 -3.38 -20.93 2.66
N PHE A 96 -3.81 -20.06 1.74
CA PHE A 96 -3.37 -18.66 1.65
C PHE A 96 -4.51 -17.63 1.49
N GLY A 97 -5.77 -18.02 1.72
CA GLY A 97 -6.95 -17.19 1.40
C GLY A 97 -7.09 -15.91 2.22
N GLU A 98 -6.59 -15.88 3.46
CA GLU A 98 -6.65 -14.68 4.30
C GLU A 98 -5.35 -13.88 4.20
N VAL A 99 -5.45 -12.69 3.62
CA VAL A 99 -4.33 -11.74 3.58
C VAL A 99 -4.09 -11.24 5.00
N ARG A 100 -2.92 -11.55 5.57
CA ARG A 100 -2.49 -11.01 6.86
C ARG A 100 -2.53 -9.47 6.83
N THR A 101 -3.08 -8.85 7.86
CA THR A 101 -3.13 -7.39 8.02
C THR A 101 -2.39 -6.89 9.26
N THR A 102 -1.93 -5.64 9.22
CA THR A 102 -1.42 -4.90 10.38
C THR A 102 -2.39 -3.76 10.73
N PRO A 103 -2.69 -3.50 12.01
CA PRO A 103 -3.57 -2.42 12.40
C PRO A 103 -3.02 -1.06 11.97
N SER A 104 -3.94 -0.14 11.74
CA SER A 104 -3.63 1.23 11.37
C SER A 104 -3.47 2.17 12.56
N GLY A 105 -3.87 1.74 13.76
CA GLY A 105 -3.96 2.58 14.96
C GLY A 105 -5.30 3.32 15.09
N ALA A 106 -6.20 3.19 14.11
CA ALA A 106 -7.59 3.65 14.16
C ALA A 106 -8.53 2.47 13.87
N LEU A 107 -9.32 2.03 14.86
CA LEU A 107 -10.26 0.92 14.67
C LEU A 107 -11.23 1.16 13.52
N THR A 108 -11.73 2.40 13.38
CA THR A 108 -12.64 2.77 12.29
C THR A 108 -12.02 2.59 10.91
N LEU A 109 -10.71 2.85 10.78
CA LEU A 109 -9.98 2.62 9.54
C LEU A 109 -9.69 1.14 9.30
N ASP A 110 -9.36 0.38 10.35
CA ASP A 110 -9.17 -1.06 10.23
C ASP A 110 -10.43 -1.74 9.70
N ILE A 111 -11.60 -1.33 10.18
CA ILE A 111 -12.90 -1.84 9.69
C ILE A 111 -13.11 -1.49 8.21
N ALA A 112 -12.82 -0.24 7.82
CA ALA A 112 -12.94 0.20 6.43
C ALA A 112 -11.98 -0.56 5.49
N LEU A 113 -10.79 -0.92 5.98
CA LEU A 113 -9.78 -1.68 5.22
C LEU A 113 -10.05 -3.19 5.19
N GLY A 114 -10.93 -3.71 6.06
CA GLY A 114 -11.18 -5.14 6.21
C GLY A 114 -10.16 -5.86 7.11
N GLY A 115 -9.63 -5.16 8.11
CA GLY A 115 -8.68 -5.69 9.10
C GLY A 115 -7.40 -4.88 9.27
N GLY A 116 -7.20 -3.81 8.50
CA GLY A 116 -6.01 -2.95 8.53
C GLY A 116 -5.18 -2.99 7.25
N TYR A 117 -3.91 -2.60 7.32
CA TYR A 117 -3.00 -2.57 6.18
C TYR A 117 -2.59 -3.98 5.75
N PRO A 118 -2.68 -4.34 4.46
CA PRO A 118 -2.31 -5.66 4.01
C PRO A 118 -0.79 -5.86 4.01
N VAL A 119 -0.37 -6.99 4.55
CA VAL A 119 1.04 -7.32 4.70
C VAL A 119 1.65 -7.83 3.39
N GLY A 120 2.89 -7.41 3.11
CA GLY A 120 3.59 -7.77 1.87
C GLY A 120 3.04 -7.07 0.63
N ARG A 121 2.34 -5.95 0.81
CA ARG A 121 1.70 -5.18 -0.26
C ARG A 121 2.11 -3.71 -0.21
N ILE A 122 1.87 -3.04 -1.32
CA ILE A 122 2.09 -1.61 -1.47
C ILE A 122 0.79 -0.88 -1.16
N VAL A 123 0.87 0.17 -0.34
CA VAL A 123 -0.26 1.03 0.05
C VAL A 123 0.12 2.48 -0.27
N GLU A 124 -0.82 3.23 -0.83
CA GLU A 124 -0.66 4.67 -1.07
C GLU A 124 -1.61 5.45 -0.15
N ILE A 125 -1.06 6.44 0.56
CA ILE A 125 -1.81 7.42 1.36
C ILE A 125 -1.65 8.77 0.67
N LEU A 126 -2.74 9.30 0.12
CA LEU A 126 -2.77 10.56 -0.61
C LEU A 126 -3.74 11.55 0.04
N GLY A 127 -3.54 12.85 -0.22
CA GLY A 127 -4.37 13.90 0.35
C GLY A 127 -3.70 15.27 0.28
N PRO A 128 -4.46 16.35 0.56
CA PRO A 128 -3.93 17.70 0.63
C PRO A 128 -2.89 17.84 1.76
N GLU A 129 -2.15 18.94 1.75
CA GLU A 129 -1.22 19.28 2.83
C GLU A 129 -1.93 19.36 4.18
N ALA A 130 -1.21 19.06 5.25
CA ALA A 130 -1.73 19.04 6.63
C ALA A 130 -2.98 18.13 6.85
N SER A 131 -3.27 17.18 5.96
CA SER A 131 -4.41 16.26 6.11
C SER A 131 -4.18 15.08 7.07
N GLY A 132 -2.98 14.95 7.66
CA GLY A 132 -2.65 13.87 8.60
C GLY A 132 -2.04 12.61 7.97
N LYS A 133 -1.61 12.65 6.70
CA LYS A 133 -0.97 11.51 6.00
C LYS A 133 0.22 10.92 6.75
N THR A 134 1.18 11.76 7.11
CA THR A 134 2.38 11.35 7.86
C THR A 134 2.01 10.82 9.23
N THR A 135 1.06 11.46 9.93
CA THR A 135 0.56 10.95 11.22
C THR A 135 -0.01 9.54 11.09
N LEU A 136 -0.82 9.30 10.07
CA LEU A 136 -1.42 7.99 9.81
C LEU A 136 -0.38 6.91 9.47
N ALA A 137 0.65 7.26 8.71
CA ALA A 137 1.79 6.37 8.46
C ALA A 137 2.60 6.07 9.74
N LEU A 138 2.88 7.09 10.55
CA LEU A 138 3.59 6.92 11.82
C LEU A 138 2.81 6.03 12.80
N HIS A 139 1.47 6.16 12.86
CA HIS A 139 0.64 5.29 13.67
C HIS A 139 0.66 3.84 13.16
N ALA A 140 0.61 3.62 11.84
CA ALA A 140 0.76 2.29 11.27
C ALA A 140 2.10 1.65 11.65
N MET A 141 3.19 2.42 11.58
CA MET A 141 4.52 1.97 11.98
C MET A 141 4.60 1.68 13.49
N ALA A 142 3.99 2.53 14.33
CA ALA A 142 3.94 2.33 15.77
C ALA A 142 3.20 1.04 16.15
N GLU A 143 2.11 0.69 15.46
CA GLU A 143 1.38 -0.57 15.67
C GLU A 143 2.21 -1.80 15.29
N VAL A 144 3.03 -1.71 14.23
CA VAL A 144 3.98 -2.77 13.87
C VAL A 144 5.05 -2.92 14.96
N GLN A 145 5.61 -1.81 15.46
CA GLN A 145 6.62 -1.83 16.52
C GLN A 145 6.07 -2.40 17.84
N LYS A 146 4.84 -2.06 18.23
CA LYS A 146 4.18 -2.62 19.42
C LYS A 146 4.08 -4.15 19.36
N ARG A 147 4.01 -4.71 18.15
CA ARG A 147 3.95 -6.15 17.90
C ARG A 147 5.34 -6.79 17.74
N GLY A 148 6.41 -6.04 18.03
CA GLY A 148 7.79 -6.49 17.92
C GLY A 148 8.36 -6.47 16.50
N GLY A 149 7.64 -5.88 15.54
CA GLY A 149 8.11 -5.75 14.16
C GLY A 149 9.09 -4.59 13.97
N ALA A 150 9.92 -4.69 12.95
CA ALA A 150 10.87 -3.64 12.58
C ALA A 150 10.28 -2.73 11.49
N VAL A 151 10.55 -1.44 11.60
CA VAL A 151 10.01 -0.42 10.68
C VAL A 151 11.12 0.52 10.21
N ALA A 152 10.98 1.04 8.99
CA ALA A 152 11.89 2.04 8.44
C ALA A 152 11.11 3.21 7.82
N LEU A 153 11.56 4.44 8.10
CA LEU A 153 11.05 5.65 7.47
C LEU A 153 12.13 6.21 6.55
N ILE A 154 11.77 6.40 5.28
CA ILE A 154 12.57 7.09 4.29
C ILE A 154 11.95 8.47 4.13
N ASP A 155 12.54 9.45 4.81
CA ASP A 155 12.13 10.84 4.76
C ASP A 155 12.87 11.55 3.61
N ALA A 156 12.19 11.68 2.48
CA ALA A 156 12.64 12.44 1.33
C ALA A 156 12.22 13.93 1.42
N GLU A 157 11.26 14.28 2.29
CA GLU A 157 10.84 15.68 2.52
C GLU A 157 11.72 16.44 3.52
N HIS A 158 12.73 15.78 4.12
CA HIS A 158 13.66 16.35 5.10
C HIS A 158 12.97 16.98 6.33
N ALA A 159 11.78 16.49 6.71
CA ALA A 159 10.97 17.04 7.78
C ALA A 159 11.30 16.46 9.18
N PHE A 160 12.04 15.35 9.24
CA PHE A 160 12.41 14.62 10.47
C PHE A 160 13.89 14.81 10.86
N ASP A 161 14.17 14.58 12.16
CA ASP A 161 15.48 14.79 12.79
C ASP A 161 16.63 14.06 12.03
N PRO A 162 17.86 14.61 12.01
CA PRO A 162 18.97 14.19 11.13
C PRO A 162 19.61 12.83 11.44
N LEU A 163 18.98 12.00 12.28
CA LEU A 163 19.46 10.65 12.65
C LEU A 163 19.02 9.56 11.66
N PHE A 164 18.14 9.88 10.70
CA PHE A 164 17.68 8.96 9.66
C PHE A 164 18.50 9.08 8.38
N ALA A 165 18.69 7.97 7.66
CA ALA A 165 19.41 7.95 6.38
C ALA A 165 18.70 8.87 5.39
N LYS A 166 19.34 9.98 5.03
CA LYS A 166 18.83 10.93 4.04
C LYS A 166 19.29 10.46 2.66
N PRO A 167 18.37 10.04 1.78
CA PRO A 167 18.75 9.66 0.42
C PRO A 167 19.04 10.91 -0.41
N ASP A 168 20.16 10.90 -1.14
CA ASP A 168 20.56 12.03 -1.99
C ASP A 168 19.76 12.08 -3.31
N SER A 169 19.13 10.98 -3.72
CA SER A 169 18.30 10.91 -4.93
C SER A 169 17.10 9.97 -4.78
N GLY A 170 16.11 10.12 -5.65
CA GLY A 170 14.93 9.24 -5.70
C GLY A 170 15.28 7.79 -6.00
N GLU A 171 16.30 7.53 -6.84
CA GLU A 171 16.83 6.19 -7.08
C GLU A 171 17.37 5.58 -5.79
N MET A 172 18.21 6.33 -5.07
CA MET A 172 18.81 5.87 -3.82
C MET A 172 17.74 5.55 -2.77
N ALA A 173 16.73 6.41 -2.63
CA ALA A 173 15.61 6.18 -1.71
C ALA A 173 14.89 4.84 -2.00
N LEU A 174 14.59 4.58 -3.27
CA LEU A 174 13.90 3.36 -3.69
C LEU A 174 14.80 2.11 -3.60
N GLU A 175 16.10 2.24 -3.86
CA GLU A 175 17.08 1.16 -3.68
C GLU A 175 17.30 0.80 -2.22
N VAL A 176 17.29 1.79 -1.32
CA VAL A 176 17.34 1.57 0.13
C VAL A 176 16.08 0.85 0.58
N ALA A 177 14.89 1.31 0.16
CA ALA A 177 13.63 0.59 0.45
C ALA A 177 13.69 -0.87 0.00
N ASP A 178 14.09 -1.10 -1.25
CA ASP A 178 14.18 -2.44 -1.85
C ASP A 178 15.20 -3.34 -1.12
N SER A 179 16.33 -2.76 -0.68
CA SER A 179 17.36 -3.48 0.08
C SER A 179 16.92 -3.83 1.49
N LEU A 180 16.24 -2.91 2.18
CA LEU A 180 15.63 -3.18 3.48
C LEU A 180 14.60 -4.31 3.39
N MET A 181 13.75 -4.29 2.37
CA MET A 181 12.75 -5.33 2.15
C MET A 181 13.39 -6.69 1.83
N ARG A 182 14.41 -6.73 0.96
CA ARG A 182 15.16 -7.95 0.65
C ARG A 182 15.86 -8.57 1.85
N SER A 183 16.26 -7.75 2.83
CA SER A 183 16.92 -8.25 4.04
C SER A 183 15.99 -9.12 4.89
N GLY A 184 14.67 -8.99 4.73
CA GLY A 184 13.67 -9.65 5.56
C GLY A 184 13.67 -9.20 7.03
N ALA A 185 14.47 -8.19 7.37
CA ALA A 185 14.59 -7.67 8.73
C ALA A 185 13.59 -6.55 9.05
N VAL A 186 12.80 -6.11 8.07
CA VAL A 186 11.85 -5.00 8.20
C VAL A 186 10.47 -5.46 7.75
N ASP A 187 9.46 -5.20 8.58
CA ASP A 187 8.06 -5.56 8.35
C ASP A 187 7.27 -4.44 7.68
N MET A 188 7.68 -3.18 7.87
CA MET A 188 7.03 -2.03 7.24
C MET A 188 8.03 -0.92 6.88
N VAL A 189 7.95 -0.44 5.64
CA VAL A 189 8.73 0.71 5.15
C VAL A 189 7.76 1.81 4.76
N ALA A 190 8.00 3.05 5.18
CA ALA A 190 7.26 4.22 4.75
C ALA A 190 8.16 5.19 3.98
N VAL A 191 7.66 5.74 2.87
CA VAL A 191 8.35 6.73 2.04
C VAL A 191 7.55 8.03 2.07
N ASP A 192 8.12 9.06 2.71
CA ASP A 192 7.53 10.39 2.86
C ASP A 192 8.37 11.44 2.13
N SER A 193 8.03 11.90 0.93
CA SER A 193 6.88 11.55 0.10
C SER A 193 7.32 11.23 -1.33
N VAL A 194 6.43 10.63 -2.13
CA VAL A 194 6.68 10.32 -3.54
C VAL A 194 7.07 11.55 -4.34
N ALA A 195 6.49 12.71 -4.03
CA ALA A 195 6.78 13.96 -4.74
C ALA A 195 8.25 14.39 -4.59
N ALA A 196 8.90 14.01 -3.49
CA ALA A 196 10.31 14.33 -3.21
C ALA A 196 11.30 13.30 -3.79
N LEU A 197 10.82 12.23 -4.43
CA LEU A 197 11.67 11.27 -5.14
C LEU A 197 12.13 11.85 -6.49
N VAL A 198 13.08 12.80 -6.43
CA VAL A 198 13.63 13.47 -7.61
C VAL A 198 14.76 12.61 -8.20
N PRO A 199 14.71 12.26 -9.50
CA PRO A 199 15.77 11.52 -10.16
C PRO A 199 17.10 12.26 -10.13
N ARG A 200 18.21 11.52 -10.06
CA ARG A 200 19.56 12.11 -10.02
C ARG A 200 19.86 13.03 -11.22
N ALA A 201 19.42 12.63 -12.41
CA ALA A 201 19.59 13.45 -13.62
C ALA A 201 18.89 14.81 -13.52
N GLU A 202 17.78 14.90 -12.77
CA GLU A 202 17.03 16.14 -12.55
C GLU A 202 17.70 17.00 -11.47
N LEU A 203 18.30 16.38 -10.45
CA LEU A 203 19.08 17.08 -9.42
C LEU A 203 20.40 17.66 -9.95
N GLU A 204 21.07 16.95 -10.86
CA GLU A 204 22.32 17.39 -11.48
C GLU A 204 22.09 18.34 -12.68
N GLY A 205 20.83 18.46 -13.14
CA GLY A 205 20.44 19.32 -14.24
C GLY A 205 20.29 20.79 -13.85
N GLU A 206 20.19 21.66 -14.85
CA GLU A 206 19.92 23.09 -14.62
C GLU A 206 18.43 23.34 -14.35
N ILE A 207 18.12 24.32 -13.50
CA ILE A 207 16.73 24.72 -13.22
C ILE A 207 16.07 25.19 -14.52
N GLY A 208 14.98 24.53 -14.90
CA GLY A 208 14.26 24.82 -16.15
C GLY A 208 14.59 23.86 -17.31
N GLN A 209 15.59 22.99 -17.14
CA GLN A 209 15.83 21.90 -18.08
C GLN A 209 14.68 20.89 -18.02
N THR A 210 14.06 20.61 -19.17
CA THR A 210 12.88 19.74 -19.24
C THR A 210 13.29 18.27 -19.23
N GLN A 211 12.92 17.55 -18.18
CA GLN A 211 13.06 16.09 -18.09
C GLN A 211 11.70 15.43 -17.96
N ILE A 212 10.98 15.40 -19.08
CA ILE A 212 9.58 14.97 -19.10
C ILE A 212 9.47 13.49 -18.68
N GLY A 213 8.75 13.25 -17.58
CA GLY A 213 8.40 11.90 -17.12
C GLY A 213 9.54 11.10 -16.49
N SER A 214 10.65 11.74 -16.13
CA SER A 214 11.80 11.15 -15.41
C SER A 214 11.34 10.35 -14.19
N GLN A 215 10.58 10.98 -13.29
CA GLN A 215 10.06 10.41 -12.06
C GLN A 215 9.09 9.24 -12.32
N ALA A 216 8.22 9.34 -13.32
CA ALA A 216 7.26 8.28 -13.66
C ALA A 216 7.96 7.01 -14.15
N ARG A 217 9.05 7.15 -14.92
CA ARG A 217 9.87 6.02 -15.40
C ARG A 217 10.62 5.37 -14.24
N LEU A 218 11.20 6.17 -13.35
CA LEU A 218 11.85 5.69 -12.13
C LEU A 218 10.89 4.85 -11.28
N MET A 219 9.71 5.37 -10.97
CA MET A 219 8.68 4.67 -10.18
C MET A 219 8.25 3.37 -10.85
N SER A 220 8.02 3.38 -12.17
CA SER A 220 7.61 2.19 -12.92
C SER A 220 8.65 1.07 -12.88
N SER A 221 9.93 1.41 -12.97
CA SER A 221 11.05 0.47 -12.88
C SER A 221 11.19 -0.08 -11.45
N ALA A 222 11.17 0.79 -10.45
CA ALA A 222 11.37 0.42 -9.05
C ALA A 222 10.22 -0.44 -8.52
N LEU A 223 8.96 -0.02 -8.71
CA LEU A 223 7.78 -0.73 -8.20
C LEU A 223 7.66 -2.14 -8.76
N ARG A 224 8.11 -2.38 -10.02
CA ARG A 224 8.15 -3.72 -10.63
C ARG A 224 9.03 -4.70 -9.84
N LYS A 225 10.16 -4.23 -9.30
CA LYS A 225 11.06 -5.04 -8.47
C LYS A 225 10.54 -5.16 -7.03
N ILE A 226 10.18 -4.02 -6.46
CA ILE A 226 9.75 -3.89 -5.06
C ILE A 226 8.48 -4.70 -4.78
N ALA A 227 7.50 -4.70 -5.69
CA ALA A 227 6.25 -5.45 -5.48
C ALA A 227 6.49 -6.96 -5.28
N GLY A 228 7.45 -7.53 -6.02
CA GLY A 228 7.85 -8.92 -5.84
C GLY A 228 8.51 -9.17 -4.47
N ASN A 229 9.41 -8.27 -4.06
CA ASN A 229 10.12 -8.39 -2.78
C ASN A 229 9.18 -8.15 -1.58
N ALA A 230 8.21 -7.24 -1.70
CA ALA A 230 7.18 -6.98 -0.70
C ALA A 230 6.44 -8.27 -0.34
N SER A 231 5.95 -8.98 -1.36
CA SER A 231 5.18 -10.21 -1.18
C SER A 231 6.04 -11.34 -0.60
N ARG A 232 7.28 -11.51 -1.09
CA ARG A 232 8.19 -12.58 -0.64
C ARG A 232 8.63 -12.42 0.82
N HIS A 233 8.91 -11.20 1.24
CA HIS A 233 9.41 -10.92 2.59
C HIS A 233 8.33 -10.43 3.55
N ALA A 234 7.06 -10.47 3.13
CA ALA A 234 5.92 -10.03 3.93
C ALA A 234 6.11 -8.63 4.54
N CYS A 235 6.74 -7.72 3.79
CA CYS A 235 6.98 -6.33 4.19
C CYS A 235 5.97 -5.39 3.52
N THR A 236 5.27 -4.59 4.30
CA THR A 236 4.34 -3.56 3.80
C THR A 236 5.09 -2.31 3.39
N LEU A 237 4.81 -1.77 2.20
CA LEU A 237 5.41 -0.51 1.75
C LEU A 237 4.33 0.58 1.67
N LEU A 238 4.48 1.63 2.48
CA LEU A 238 3.61 2.80 2.51
C LEU A 238 4.25 3.93 1.69
N PHE A 239 3.53 4.41 0.67
CA PHE A 239 3.89 5.64 -0.02
C PHE A 239 2.97 6.76 0.44
N ILE A 240 3.56 7.86 0.91
CA ILE A 240 2.83 9.10 1.14
C ILE A 240 2.92 9.94 -0.13
N ASN A 241 1.78 10.44 -0.57
CA ASN A 241 1.69 11.24 -1.78
C ASN A 241 0.83 12.48 -1.55
N GLN A 242 1.05 13.50 -2.38
CA GLN A 242 0.30 14.74 -2.35
C GLN A 242 -0.63 14.79 -3.57
N ILE A 243 -1.77 15.46 -3.39
CA ILE A 243 -2.67 15.76 -4.51
C ILE A 243 -2.11 16.97 -5.27
N ARG A 244 -2.20 16.92 -6.60
CA ARG A 244 -1.86 17.99 -7.55
C ARG A 244 -3.05 18.19 -8.48
N HIS A 245 -3.12 19.33 -9.15
CA HIS A 245 -4.14 19.59 -10.16
C HIS A 245 -3.53 19.52 -11.56
N LYS A 246 -4.16 18.78 -12.46
CA LYS A 246 -3.82 18.78 -13.88
C LYS A 246 -4.44 20.02 -14.52
N VAL A 247 -3.58 20.91 -15.04
CA VAL A 247 -4.03 22.10 -15.78
C VAL A 247 -4.71 21.66 -17.08
N GLY A 248 -5.85 22.29 -17.42
CA GLY A 248 -6.56 22.07 -18.68
C GLY A 248 -7.63 20.97 -18.67
N VAL A 249 -7.99 20.41 -17.51
CA VAL A 249 -9.13 19.50 -17.38
C VAL A 249 -10.40 20.33 -17.14
N ILE A 250 -11.30 20.34 -18.13
CA ILE A 250 -12.59 21.07 -18.06
C ILE A 250 -13.72 20.14 -17.58
N PHE A 251 -13.60 18.83 -17.80
CA PHE A 251 -14.58 17.82 -17.43
C PHE A 251 -13.93 16.69 -16.60
N GLY A 252 -14.61 16.24 -15.54
CA GLY A 252 -14.10 15.24 -14.58
C GLY A 252 -13.26 15.83 -13.44
N SER A 253 -12.67 14.96 -12.61
CA SER A 253 -11.83 15.39 -11.48
C SER A 253 -10.46 15.87 -11.96
N PRO A 254 -10.04 17.12 -11.66
CA PRO A 254 -8.73 17.65 -12.04
C PRO A 254 -7.60 17.09 -11.18
N GLU A 255 -7.91 16.28 -10.17
CA GLU A 255 -6.94 15.81 -9.19
C GLU A 255 -6.06 14.66 -9.73
N THR A 256 -4.76 14.81 -9.55
CA THR A 256 -3.74 13.83 -9.91
C THR A 256 -2.72 13.67 -8.79
N THR A 257 -1.88 12.66 -8.90
CA THR A 257 -0.84 12.31 -7.93
C THR A 257 0.53 12.30 -8.61
N SER A 258 1.58 12.66 -7.86
CA SER A 258 2.97 12.60 -8.35
C SER A 258 3.44 11.15 -8.56
N GLY A 259 4.50 10.95 -9.34
CA GLY A 259 5.10 9.62 -9.58
C GLY A 259 4.46 8.80 -10.71
N GLY A 260 3.56 9.37 -11.50
CA GLY A 260 2.92 8.72 -12.65
C GLY A 260 1.86 7.68 -12.28
N MET A 261 1.50 6.80 -13.22
CA MET A 261 0.40 5.85 -13.04
C MET A 261 0.80 4.54 -12.34
N ALA A 262 2.09 4.20 -12.33
CA ALA A 262 2.56 2.91 -11.82
C ALA A 262 2.11 2.64 -10.38
N LEU A 263 2.24 3.64 -9.50
CA LEU A 263 1.82 3.51 -8.10
C LEU A 263 0.32 3.20 -7.98
N LYS A 264 -0.53 3.82 -8.82
CA LYS A 264 -1.98 3.54 -8.83
C LYS A 264 -2.29 2.08 -9.14
N TYR A 265 -1.51 1.42 -10.01
CA TYR A 265 -1.72 0.02 -10.38
C TYR A 265 -1.15 -0.97 -9.36
N TYR A 266 0.08 -0.71 -8.90
CA TYR A 266 0.79 -1.57 -7.94
C TYR A 266 0.22 -1.48 -6.52
N ALA A 267 -0.30 -0.32 -6.11
CA ALA A 267 -0.95 -0.17 -4.81
C ALA A 267 -2.14 -1.15 -4.71
N SER A 268 -2.14 -1.94 -3.63
CA SER A 268 -3.26 -2.80 -3.26
C SER A 268 -4.34 -2.02 -2.53
N VAL A 269 -3.93 -1.02 -1.75
CA VAL A 269 -4.82 -0.11 -1.05
C VAL A 269 -4.43 1.32 -1.39
N ARG A 270 -5.41 2.16 -1.70
CA ARG A 270 -5.24 3.61 -1.86
C ARG A 270 -6.19 4.33 -0.91
N LEU A 271 -5.62 5.14 -0.03
CA LEU A 271 -6.34 5.91 0.97
C LEU A 271 -6.26 7.39 0.64
N GLU A 272 -7.40 8.00 0.44
CA GLU A 272 -7.53 9.45 0.29
C GLU A 272 -7.94 10.06 1.62
N VAL A 273 -7.07 10.90 2.17
CA VAL A 273 -7.19 11.47 3.51
C VAL A 273 -7.45 12.96 3.41
N ARG A 274 -8.62 13.41 3.87
CA ARG A 274 -9.01 14.83 3.89
C ARG A 274 -9.42 15.30 5.29
N PRO A 275 -9.07 16.53 5.69
CA PRO A 275 -9.64 17.14 6.88
C PRO A 275 -11.13 17.39 6.67
N LYS A 276 -11.94 17.10 7.69
CA LYS A 276 -13.39 17.32 7.71
C LYS A 276 -13.75 18.52 8.59
N GLU A 277 -13.38 18.48 9.86
CA GLU A 277 -13.74 19.49 10.86
C GLU A 277 -12.53 19.81 11.76
N LYS A 278 -12.47 21.04 12.28
CA LYS A 278 -11.47 21.43 13.29
C LYS A 278 -12.04 21.16 14.67
N ILE A 279 -11.25 20.55 15.55
CA ILE A 279 -11.62 20.31 16.94
C ILE A 279 -11.04 21.46 17.76
N MET A 280 -11.91 22.19 18.46
CA MET A 280 -11.54 23.32 19.31
C MET A 280 -11.68 22.91 20.77
N ALA A 281 -10.69 23.21 21.60
CA ALA A 281 -10.78 23.09 23.06
C ALA A 281 -10.23 24.39 23.67
N ASP A 282 -10.94 24.94 24.65
CA ASP A 282 -10.54 26.16 25.38
C ASP A 282 -10.19 27.37 24.48
N GLY A 283 -10.82 27.46 23.31
CA GLY A 283 -10.59 28.54 22.34
C GLY A 283 -9.41 28.33 21.40
N GLU A 284 -8.62 27.25 21.58
CA GLU A 284 -7.53 26.87 20.68
C GLU A 284 -7.88 25.66 19.82
N GLN A 285 -7.22 25.52 18.67
CA GLN A 285 -7.39 24.34 17.83
C GLN A 285 -6.65 23.16 18.44
N ALA A 286 -7.39 22.26 19.08
CA ALA A 286 -6.86 21.06 19.74
C ALA A 286 -6.59 19.90 18.78
N GLY A 287 -7.28 19.87 17.64
CA GLY A 287 -7.11 18.79 16.66
C GLY A 287 -7.90 18.98 15.37
N ILE A 288 -7.95 17.90 14.59
CA ILE A 288 -8.72 17.81 13.35
C ILE A 288 -9.43 16.47 13.26
N LYS A 289 -10.70 16.49 12.85
CA LYS A 289 -11.42 15.31 12.42
C LYS A 289 -11.12 15.05 10.95
N ILE A 290 -10.72 13.82 10.64
CA ILE A 290 -10.27 13.43 9.31
C ILE A 290 -11.23 12.39 8.73
N LYS A 291 -11.44 12.49 7.43
CA LYS A 291 -12.15 11.51 6.60
C LYS A 291 -11.14 10.80 5.71
N ALA A 292 -11.01 9.48 5.89
CA ALA A 292 -10.20 8.61 5.06
C ALA A 292 -11.12 7.77 4.15
N LYS A 293 -11.06 7.99 2.84
CA LYS A 293 -11.80 7.24 1.82
C LYS A 293 -10.89 6.20 1.18
N CYS A 294 -11.32 4.94 1.14
CA CYS A 294 -10.60 3.89 0.45
C CYS A 294 -10.93 3.92 -1.04
N THR A 295 -10.12 4.61 -1.86
CA THR A 295 -10.37 4.74 -3.31
C THR A 295 -10.03 3.46 -4.09
N LYS A 296 -9.23 2.58 -3.50
CA LYS A 296 -8.90 1.27 -4.05
C LYS A 296 -8.62 0.30 -2.92
N ASN A 297 -9.20 -0.90 -2.99
CA ASN A 297 -8.89 -1.99 -2.08
C ASN A 297 -8.92 -3.32 -2.86
N LYS A 298 -7.81 -4.07 -2.81
CA LYS A 298 -7.70 -5.42 -3.42
C LYS A 298 -7.91 -6.56 -2.42
N VAL A 299 -8.14 -6.24 -1.14
CA VAL A 299 -8.23 -7.21 -0.04
C VAL A 299 -9.63 -7.27 0.54
N ALA A 300 -10.32 -6.13 0.59
CA ALA A 300 -11.71 -6.02 1.01
C ALA A 300 -12.49 -5.10 0.05
N PRO A 301 -13.82 -4.92 0.22
CA PRO A 301 -14.60 -4.02 -0.63
C PRO A 301 -14.03 -2.58 -0.63
N PRO A 302 -13.86 -1.96 -1.81
CA PRO A 302 -13.39 -0.58 -1.92
C PRO A 302 -14.48 0.43 -1.52
N TYR A 303 -14.13 1.72 -1.55
CA TYR A 303 -15.00 2.89 -1.37
C TYR A 303 -15.58 3.12 0.03
N ARG A 304 -15.23 2.27 1.00
CA ARG A 304 -15.54 2.50 2.41
C ARG A 304 -14.87 3.76 2.95
N ILE A 305 -15.54 4.40 3.90
CA ILE A 305 -15.11 5.64 4.53
C ILE A 305 -14.88 5.40 6.03
N ALA A 306 -13.73 5.85 6.52
CA ALA A 306 -13.45 5.93 7.94
C ALA A 306 -13.37 7.40 8.37
N GLU A 307 -13.92 7.70 9.54
CA GLU A 307 -13.76 8.98 10.20
C GLU A 307 -13.12 8.75 11.57
N PHE A 308 -12.18 9.61 11.93
CA PHE A 308 -11.51 9.58 13.23
C PHE A 308 -10.84 10.93 13.51
N ASP A 309 -10.52 11.14 14.78
CA ASP A 309 -9.95 12.39 15.26
C ASP A 309 -8.44 12.26 15.44
N ILE A 310 -7.71 13.26 14.95
CA ILE A 310 -6.28 13.44 15.21
C ILE A 310 -6.11 14.65 16.13
N MET A 311 -5.65 14.40 17.33
CA MET A 311 -5.34 15.41 18.34
C MET A 311 -3.89 15.86 18.19
N PHE A 312 -3.64 17.17 18.23
CA PHE A 312 -2.30 17.69 18.10
C PHE A 312 -1.44 17.30 19.32
N GLY A 313 -0.28 16.70 19.06
CA GLY A 313 0.66 16.27 20.11
C GLY A 313 0.42 14.85 20.65
N SER A 314 -0.77 14.29 20.47
CA SER A 314 -1.13 12.93 20.90
C SER A 314 -1.37 11.96 19.74
N GLY A 315 -1.69 12.46 18.55
CA GLY A 315 -1.94 11.65 17.36
C GLY A 315 -3.40 11.19 17.27
N ILE A 316 -3.63 10.03 16.66
CA ILE A 316 -4.97 9.43 16.49
C ILE A 316 -5.55 9.10 17.87
N ASN A 317 -6.79 9.54 18.11
CA ASN A 317 -7.52 9.18 19.33
C ASN A 317 -8.12 7.77 19.21
N GLY A 318 -7.38 6.76 19.67
CA GLY A 318 -7.79 5.36 19.63
C GLY A 318 -9.09 5.08 20.39
N ALA A 319 -9.25 5.62 21.60
CA ALA A 319 -10.49 5.47 22.38
C ALA A 319 -11.71 6.08 21.67
N GLY A 320 -11.51 7.23 21.01
CA GLY A 320 -12.52 7.85 20.14
C GLY A 320 -12.94 6.95 19.00
N CYS A 321 -11.97 6.30 18.33
CA CYS A 321 -12.25 5.37 17.25
C CYS A 321 -13.06 4.15 17.73
N VAL A 322 -12.76 3.62 18.92
CA VAL A 322 -13.49 2.49 19.50
C VAL A 322 -14.92 2.89 19.82
N LEU A 323 -15.13 4.03 20.48
CA LEU A 323 -16.45 4.53 20.83
C LEU A 323 -17.31 4.77 19.58
N ASP A 324 -16.76 5.45 18.57
CA ASP A 324 -17.49 5.75 17.33
C ASP A 324 -17.83 4.47 16.55
N ALA A 325 -16.94 3.47 16.55
CA ALA A 325 -17.20 2.16 15.94
C ALA A 325 -18.28 1.40 16.71
N ALA A 326 -18.22 1.39 18.05
CA ALA A 326 -19.19 0.73 18.91
C ALA A 326 -20.59 1.35 18.81
N GLU A 327 -20.69 2.68 18.68
CA GLU A 327 -21.96 3.38 18.44
C GLU A 327 -22.56 2.98 17.08
N LYS A 328 -21.74 2.93 16.02
CA LYS A 328 -22.20 2.53 14.68
C LYS A 328 -22.69 1.09 14.59
N VAL A 329 -22.03 0.18 15.31
CA VAL A 329 -22.37 -1.25 15.34
C VAL A 329 -23.51 -1.55 16.32
N GLY A 330 -23.88 -0.58 17.16
CA GLY A 330 -24.98 -0.70 18.12
C GLY A 330 -24.60 -1.40 19.43
N VAL A 331 -23.30 -1.59 19.70
CA VAL A 331 -22.79 -2.08 21.00
C VAL A 331 -22.99 -1.01 22.08
N VAL A 332 -22.70 0.24 21.72
CA VAL A 332 -22.97 1.40 22.59
C VAL A 332 -24.23 2.09 22.12
N ILE A 333 -25.18 2.27 23.04
CA ILE A 333 -26.46 2.91 22.76
C ILE A 333 -26.44 4.34 23.30
N ARG A 334 -26.68 5.29 22.41
CA ARG A 334 -26.86 6.69 22.78
C ARG A 334 -28.33 6.97 23.12
N ARG A 335 -28.60 7.38 24.37
CA ARG A 335 -29.92 7.84 24.82
C ARG A 335 -29.84 9.33 25.17
N GLY A 336 -30.23 10.17 24.22
CA GLY A 336 -30.09 11.63 24.33
C GLY A 336 -28.62 12.06 24.34
N ALA A 337 -28.17 12.65 25.44
CA ALA A 337 -26.78 13.05 25.65
C ALA A 337 -25.93 11.98 26.34
N TYR A 338 -26.48 10.82 26.69
CA TYR A 338 -25.80 9.80 27.49
C TYR A 338 -25.43 8.58 26.65
N TYR A 339 -24.24 8.04 26.90
CA TYR A 339 -23.72 6.81 26.30
C TYR A 339 -23.88 5.63 27.27
N TYR A 340 -24.41 4.51 26.80
CA TYR A 340 -24.64 3.30 27.58
C TYR A 340 -24.00 2.09 26.92
N LEU A 341 -23.40 1.21 27.73
CA LEU A 341 -22.96 -0.13 27.34
C LEU A 341 -23.85 -1.13 28.06
N GLY A 342 -24.81 -1.74 27.34
CA GLY A 342 -25.87 -2.53 27.96
C GLY A 342 -26.72 -1.69 28.92
N GLU A 343 -26.59 -1.95 30.23
CA GLU A 343 -27.26 -1.18 31.30
C GLU A 343 -26.31 -0.18 32.00
N GLU A 344 -24.99 -0.31 31.81
CA GLU A 344 -24.01 0.58 32.43
C GLU A 344 -23.95 1.92 31.69
N ARG A 345 -23.98 3.01 32.45
CA ARG A 345 -23.84 4.37 31.93
C ARG A 345 -22.36 4.77 31.87
N LEU A 346 -21.86 5.01 30.67
CA LEU A 346 -20.46 5.40 30.44
C LEU A 346 -20.22 6.88 30.72
N GLY A 347 -21.10 7.77 30.26
CA GLY A 347 -20.85 9.21 30.38
C GLY A 347 -21.92 10.09 29.75
N GLN A 348 -21.83 11.40 30.00
CA GLN A 348 -22.66 12.44 29.39
C GLN A 348 -21.85 13.20 28.34
N GLY A 349 -22.20 13.02 27.08
CA GLY A 349 -21.45 13.57 25.95
C GLY A 349 -20.20 12.75 25.62
N ARG A 350 -19.64 13.02 24.44
CA ARG A 350 -18.51 12.26 23.90
C ARG A 350 -17.25 12.44 24.75
N GLU A 351 -16.90 13.67 25.12
CA GLU A 351 -15.67 14.00 25.86
C GLU A 351 -15.60 13.30 27.22
N LYS A 352 -16.63 13.44 28.07
CA LYS A 352 -16.67 12.77 29.39
C LYS A 352 -16.65 11.24 29.27
N THR A 353 -17.24 10.70 28.20
CA THR A 353 -17.19 9.26 27.93
C THR A 353 -15.77 8.82 27.59
N LEU A 354 -15.03 9.61 26.82
CA LEU A 354 -13.62 9.35 26.50
C LEU A 354 -12.71 9.48 27.72
N GLU A 355 -12.96 10.44 28.61
CA GLU A 355 -12.26 10.53 29.89
C GLU A 355 -12.48 9.27 30.74
N THR A 356 -13.73 8.82 30.84
CA THR A 356 -14.06 7.59 31.59
C THR A 356 -13.39 6.35 30.98
N LEU A 357 -13.33 6.25 29.64
CA LEU A 357 -12.63 5.19 28.94
C LEU A 357 -11.10 5.26 29.11
N ALA A 358 -10.54 6.46 29.23
CA ALA A 358 -9.13 6.66 29.49
C ALA A 358 -8.75 6.27 30.94
N GLU A 359 -9.64 6.52 31.91
CA GLU A 359 -9.46 6.10 33.30
C GLU A 359 -9.62 4.59 33.50
N ARG A 360 -10.39 3.92 32.64
CA ARG A 360 -10.69 2.49 32.71
C ARG A 360 -10.25 1.72 31.46
N PRO A 361 -8.95 1.39 31.32
CA PRO A 361 -8.43 0.65 30.17
C PRO A 361 -9.08 -0.73 29.96
N GLU A 362 -9.45 -1.41 31.05
CA GLU A 362 -10.11 -2.73 30.99
C GLU A 362 -11.46 -2.64 30.26
N LEU A 363 -12.23 -1.58 30.52
CA LEU A 363 -13.52 -1.33 29.88
C LEU A 363 -13.33 -1.02 28.39
N LEU A 364 -12.29 -0.26 28.05
CA LEU A 364 -11.95 0.03 26.66
C LEU A 364 -11.59 -1.24 25.87
N SER A 365 -10.79 -2.13 26.46
CA SER A 365 -10.44 -3.41 25.83
C SER A 365 -11.64 -4.33 25.68
N HIS A 366 -12.52 -4.39 26.69
CA HIS A 366 -13.77 -5.14 26.62
C HIS A 366 -14.67 -4.61 25.49
N LEU A 367 -14.81 -3.29 25.40
CA LEU A 367 -15.62 -2.63 24.37
C LEU A 367 -15.05 -2.89 22.97
N GLU A 368 -13.74 -2.82 22.80
CA GLU A 368 -13.08 -3.12 21.53
C GLU A 368 -13.31 -4.58 21.11
N GLU A 369 -13.16 -5.53 22.02
CA GLU A 369 -13.37 -6.95 21.77
C GLU A 369 -14.82 -7.26 21.38
N GLU A 370 -15.79 -6.75 22.13
CA GLU A 370 -17.22 -6.90 21.78
C GLU A 370 -17.52 -6.31 20.39
N THR A 371 -16.98 -5.12 20.11
CA THR A 371 -17.15 -4.47 18.80
C THR A 371 -16.57 -5.34 17.68
N ARG A 372 -15.36 -5.88 17.85
CA ARG A 372 -14.72 -6.77 16.88
C ARG A 372 -15.49 -8.09 16.70
N GLN A 373 -16.06 -8.64 17.76
CA GLN A 373 -16.85 -9.87 17.68
C GLN A 373 -18.15 -9.66 16.90
N VAL A 374 -18.87 -8.55 17.13
CA VAL A 374 -20.09 -8.24 16.37
C VAL A 374 -19.77 -8.03 14.90
N LEU A 375 -18.66 -7.35 14.59
CA LEU A 375 -18.18 -7.15 13.22
C LEU A 375 -17.84 -8.46 12.51
N THR A 376 -17.28 -9.43 13.23
CA THR A 376 -16.91 -10.75 12.68
C THR A 376 -18.13 -11.64 12.46
N LYS A 377 -19.11 -11.60 13.39
CA LYS A 377 -20.35 -12.39 13.30
C LYS A 377 -21.35 -11.83 12.29
N GLY A 378 -21.39 -10.51 12.12
CA GLY A 378 -22.26 -9.81 11.16
C GLY A 378 -21.78 -9.86 9.72
N GLY A 379 -21.00 -10.89 9.34
CA GLY A 379 -20.36 -11.03 8.03
C GLY A 379 -21.28 -10.56 6.90
N HIS A 380 -20.85 -9.51 6.21
CA HIS A 380 -21.50 -8.81 5.08
C HIS A 380 -22.45 -7.62 5.39
N ALA A 381 -22.95 -7.41 6.62
CA ALA A 381 -23.85 -6.29 6.92
C ALA A 381 -23.13 -4.95 7.23
N VAL A 382 -21.79 -4.94 7.27
CA VAL A 382 -21.00 -3.76 7.68
C VAL A 382 -20.74 -2.79 6.51
N GLY A 383 -21.03 -3.19 5.27
CA GLY A 383 -20.92 -2.31 4.09
C GLY A 383 -21.73 -1.02 4.25
N ASP A 384 -22.93 -1.12 4.83
CA ASP A 384 -23.84 0.01 5.00
C ASP A 384 -23.44 0.95 6.15
N ALA A 385 -22.82 0.44 7.22
CA ALA A 385 -22.52 1.21 8.44
C ALA A 385 -21.34 2.19 8.29
N PHE A 386 -20.45 1.95 7.31
CA PHE A 386 -19.29 2.80 7.03
C PHE A 386 -19.38 3.56 5.69
N GLY A 387 -20.59 3.62 5.12
CA GLY A 387 -20.91 4.44 3.95
C GLY A 387 -20.22 3.94 2.68
N GLU A 388 -20.97 3.28 1.80
CA GLU A 388 -20.64 3.27 0.39
C GLU A 388 -20.81 4.69 -0.14
N ALA A 389 -19.76 5.23 -0.78
CA ALA A 389 -19.92 6.46 -1.53
C ALA A 389 -20.90 6.18 -2.68
N SER A 390 -22.09 6.78 -2.64
CA SER A 390 -23.06 6.73 -3.74
C SER A 390 -22.36 7.09 -5.05
N SER A 391 -22.32 6.16 -5.99
CA SER A 391 -21.71 6.27 -7.31
C SER A 391 -22.51 7.23 -8.21
N SER A 392 -22.36 8.52 -7.98
CA SER A 392 -22.78 9.56 -8.94
C SER A 392 -21.58 10.20 -9.64
N GLU A 393 -20.49 9.46 -9.81
CA GLU A 393 -19.38 9.84 -10.69
C GLU A 393 -19.29 8.77 -11.76
N GLU A 394 -19.74 9.13 -12.97
CA GLU A 394 -19.79 8.32 -14.18
C GLU A 394 -18.40 7.74 -14.49
N GLU A 395 -18.33 6.42 -14.66
CA GLU A 395 -17.16 5.77 -15.24
C GLU A 395 -17.03 6.21 -16.71
N PRO A 396 -15.88 6.72 -17.18
CA PRO A 396 -15.71 6.99 -18.59
C PRO A 396 -15.51 5.67 -19.35
N GLU A 397 -16.42 5.42 -20.29
CA GLU A 397 -16.29 4.38 -21.31
C GLU A 397 -14.97 4.56 -22.08
N PHE A 398 -14.23 3.46 -22.18
CA PHE A 398 -12.98 3.38 -22.93
C PHE A 398 -13.31 3.22 -24.42
N LEU A 399 -13.52 4.33 -25.14
CA LEU A 399 -13.61 4.30 -26.59
C LEU A 399 -12.21 4.23 -27.18
N SER A 400 -11.84 3.04 -27.65
CA SER A 400 -10.73 2.83 -28.57
C SER A 400 -11.20 3.15 -29.99
N GLU A 401 -10.83 4.30 -30.52
CA GLU A 401 -10.83 4.52 -31.96
C GLU A 401 -9.38 4.59 -32.43
N ALA A 402 -8.99 3.52 -33.12
CA ALA A 402 -7.96 3.58 -34.13
C ALA A 402 -8.50 4.40 -35.29
N ASP A 403 -7.72 5.35 -35.81
CA ASP A 403 -7.84 5.67 -37.21
C ASP A 403 -6.46 5.90 -37.83
N GLU A 404 -6.32 5.29 -39.00
CA GLU A 404 -5.15 5.21 -39.87
C GLU A 404 -5.20 6.34 -40.92
N GLY A 405 -4.07 6.65 -41.55
CA GLY A 405 -3.99 7.30 -42.87
C GLY A 405 -4.07 8.83 -42.88
N GLU A 406 -2.97 9.56 -43.08
CA GLU A 406 -2.32 9.90 -44.37
C GLU A 406 -2.98 11.05 -45.18
N ALA A 407 -2.20 12.14 -45.29
CA ALA A 407 -1.92 13.00 -46.45
C ALA A 407 -3.04 13.62 -47.31
N GLU A 408 -3.04 14.96 -47.40
CA GLU A 408 -2.78 15.81 -48.59
C GLU A 408 -3.08 17.29 -48.25
N ALA A 409 -2.10 18.20 -48.25
CA ALA A 409 -1.62 19.04 -49.35
C ALA A 409 -2.55 20.23 -49.74
N GLY A 410 -2.04 21.48 -49.62
CA GLY A 410 -2.44 22.58 -50.53
C GLY A 410 -2.64 23.99 -49.94
N GLY A 411 -1.69 24.89 -50.24
CA GLY A 411 -1.88 26.34 -50.57
C GLY A 411 -2.07 27.32 -49.39
N LEU A 412 -1.12 28.19 -49.03
CA LEU A 412 -0.59 29.41 -49.69
C LEU A 412 -1.43 30.69 -49.49
N ASP A 413 -0.67 31.75 -49.18
CA ASP A 413 -0.91 33.20 -49.29
C ASP A 413 -1.66 33.89 -48.12
N ALA A 414 -1.11 34.82 -47.32
CA ALA A 414 -0.28 36.02 -47.49
C ALA A 414 -1.11 37.33 -47.39
N GLU A 415 -0.54 38.27 -46.62
CA GLU A 415 -0.78 39.72 -46.57
C GLU A 415 -2.02 40.32 -45.85
N ALA A 416 -1.70 40.95 -44.72
CA ALA A 416 -1.96 42.35 -44.32
C ALA A 416 -3.17 43.10 -44.93
N VAL A 417 -3.89 43.82 -44.04
CA VAL A 417 -4.08 45.30 -44.07
C VAL A 417 -5.07 45.69 -42.95
N GLN A 418 -4.61 46.58 -42.05
CA GLN A 418 -5.43 47.34 -41.09
C GLN A 418 -6.11 48.52 -41.79
N PRO A 419 -7.13 49.12 -41.18
CA PRO A 419 -6.88 50.28 -40.30
C PRO A 419 -7.27 50.06 -38.83
#